data_AF-A0A2S6TMK4-F1
#
_entry.id   AF-A0A2S6TMK4-F1
#
_cell.length_a   1.000
_cell.length_b   1.000
_cell.length_c   1.000
_cell.angle_alpha   90.00
_cell.angle_beta   90.00
_cell.angle_gamma   90.00
#
_symmetry.space_group_name_H-M   'P 1'
#
loop_
_entity.id
_entity.type
_entity.pdbx_description
1 polymer ?
#
loop_
_entity_poly.entity_id
_entity_poly.type
_entity_poly.pdbx_seq_one_letter_code
_entity_poly.pdbx_strand_id
1 'polypeptide(L)'
;MDVSKRALIEDESAWSGTELSAFDGWILALEKKDIAEIDTALAATKQSNQPWSETTADDFPLPSLGGRLREIATNLENGPGVQLIRNVPVERYKLEDLKRLYIGLGSYIGTPVVQ
;
A
#
# COMPACT_ATOMS: atom_id res chain seq x y z
N MET A 1 -18.63 -20.57 -27.98
CA MET A 1 -18.14 -20.85 -26.61
C MET A 1 -19.34 -20.94 -25.71
N ASP A 2 -19.55 -22.11 -25.11
CA ASP A 2 -20.65 -22.35 -24.18
C ASP A 2 -20.34 -21.66 -22.85
N VAL A 3 -21.14 -20.65 -22.49
CA VAL A 3 -20.96 -19.80 -21.31
C VAL A 3 -21.74 -20.36 -20.10
N SER A 4 -22.27 -21.58 -20.17
CA SER A 4 -23.23 -22.13 -19.19
C SER A 4 -22.63 -22.91 -18.02
N LYS A 5 -21.31 -22.88 -17.77
CA LYS A 5 -20.76 -23.43 -16.53
C LYS A 5 -20.72 -22.39 -15.42
N ARG A 6 -21.72 -22.44 -14.54
CA ARG A 6 -21.65 -21.80 -13.22
C ARG A 6 -20.87 -22.74 -12.30
N ALA A 7 -19.74 -22.26 -11.80
CA ALA A 7 -18.97 -22.92 -10.75
C ALA A 7 -18.83 -21.95 -9.57
N LEU A 8 -18.77 -22.48 -8.36
CA LEU A 8 -18.46 -21.68 -7.18
C LEU A 8 -17.01 -21.18 -7.30
N ILE A 9 -16.76 -19.94 -6.86
CA ILE A 9 -15.40 -19.42 -6.67
C ILE A 9 -14.98 -19.83 -5.26
N GLU A 10 -13.86 -20.55 -5.17
CA GLU A 10 -13.38 -21.16 -3.92
C GLU A 10 -11.97 -20.67 -3.53
N ASP A 11 -11.41 -19.68 -4.25
CA ASP A 11 -10.12 -19.08 -3.92
C ASP A 11 -10.22 -17.99 -2.83
N GLU A 12 -9.07 -17.45 -2.41
CA GLU A 12 -8.97 -16.50 -1.30
C GLU A 12 -9.76 -15.19 -1.50
N SER A 13 -10.14 -14.84 -2.74
CA SER A 13 -10.97 -13.67 -3.01
C SER A 13 -12.44 -13.87 -2.62
N ALA A 14 -12.87 -15.12 -2.43
CA ALA A 14 -14.23 -15.47 -2.05
C ALA A 14 -14.39 -15.52 -0.52
N TRP A 15 -14.55 -14.36 0.11
CA TRP A 15 -14.72 -14.24 1.56
C TRP A 15 -16.02 -13.53 1.95
N SER A 16 -16.49 -13.84 3.15
CA SER A 16 -17.49 -13.09 3.91
C SER A 16 -16.84 -12.15 4.92
N GLY A 17 -17.56 -11.12 5.38
CA GLY A 17 -17.02 -10.17 6.36
C GLY A 17 -16.55 -10.84 7.66
N THR A 18 -17.20 -11.94 8.06
CA THR A 18 -16.79 -12.72 9.25
C THR A 18 -15.45 -13.42 9.03
N GLU A 19 -15.25 -14.07 7.88
CA GLU A 19 -13.97 -14.72 7.54
C GLU A 19 -12.83 -13.70 7.46
N LEU A 20 -13.05 -12.57 6.79
CA LEU A 20 -12.04 -11.52 6.68
C LEU A 20 -11.69 -10.91 8.04
N SER A 21 -12.68 -10.76 8.95
CA SER A 21 -12.43 -10.23 10.30
C SER A 21 -11.70 -11.20 11.25
N ALA A 22 -11.67 -12.50 10.93
CA ALA A 22 -11.05 -13.52 11.75
C ALA A 22 -9.54 -13.68 11.51
N PHE A 23 -9.00 -13.01 10.49
CA PHE A 23 -7.60 -13.13 10.09
C PHE A 23 -7.00 -11.77 9.74
N ASP A 24 -5.80 -11.48 10.25
CA ASP A 24 -5.14 -10.18 10.10
C ASP A 24 -4.15 -10.12 8.92
N GLY A 25 -4.04 -11.14 8.06
CA GLY A 25 -3.02 -11.15 6.99
C GLY A 25 -3.19 -10.08 5.92
N TRP A 26 -4.38 -9.47 5.83
CA TRP A 26 -4.63 -8.30 4.99
C TRP A 26 -4.32 -6.97 5.70
N ILE A 27 -3.73 -6.99 6.90
CA ILE A 27 -3.39 -5.80 7.69
C ILE A 27 -1.86 -5.68 7.82
N LEU A 28 -1.31 -4.63 7.21
CA LEU A 28 0.05 -4.18 7.45
C LEU A 28 0.04 -3.14 8.58
N ALA A 29 0.29 -3.57 9.82
CA ALA A 29 0.43 -2.65 10.94
C ALA A 29 1.83 -2.02 10.95
N LEU A 30 1.89 -0.69 10.83
CA LEU A 30 3.14 0.05 10.91
C LEU A 30 3.62 0.16 12.36
N GLU A 31 4.90 -0.09 12.57
CA GLU A 31 5.61 0.10 13.83
C GLU A 31 6.33 1.45 13.86
N LYS A 32 6.81 1.86 15.04
CA LYS A 32 7.57 3.10 15.21
C LYS A 32 8.78 3.21 14.26
N LYS A 33 9.45 2.10 13.98
CA LYS A 33 10.58 2.04 13.03
C LYS A 33 10.15 2.34 11.60
N ASP A 34 8.98 1.83 11.20
CA ASP A 34 8.42 2.04 9.86
C ASP A 34 8.04 3.51 9.68
N ILE A 35 7.45 4.11 10.74
CA ILE A 35 7.10 5.53 10.73
C ILE A 35 8.36 6.42 10.64
N ALA A 36 9.43 6.10 11.37
CA ALA A 36 10.68 6.85 11.30
C ALA A 36 11.34 6.74 9.91
N GLU A 37 11.24 5.58 9.27
CA GLU A 37 11.70 5.35 7.90
C GLU A 37 10.88 6.19 6.89
N ILE A 38 9.55 6.18 7.02
CA ILE A 38 8.63 7.02 6.21
C ILE A 38 8.96 8.50 6.37
N ASP A 39 9.19 8.97 7.60
CA ASP A 39 9.54 10.37 7.87
C ASP A 39 10.85 10.76 7.18
N THR A 40 11.83 9.85 7.16
CA THR A 40 13.12 10.05 6.49
C THR A 40 12.95 10.10 4.96
N ALA A 41 12.19 9.17 4.37
CA ALA A 41 11.92 9.15 2.94
C ALA A 41 11.12 10.39 2.47
N LEU A 42 10.14 10.81 3.28
CA LEU A 42 9.38 12.04 3.03
C LEU A 42 10.28 13.28 3.08
N ALA A 43 11.22 13.35 4.03
CA ALA A 43 12.17 14.46 4.10
C ALA A 43 13.11 14.49 2.89
N ALA A 44 13.57 13.33 2.40
CA ALA A 44 14.42 13.21 1.22
C ALA A 44 13.71 13.66 -0.05
N THR A 45 12.48 13.17 -0.27
CA THR A 45 11.68 13.54 -1.46
C THR A 45 11.33 15.03 -1.53
N LYS A 46 11.19 15.71 -0.39
CA LYS A 46 10.96 17.16 -0.34
C LYS A 46 12.16 17.99 -0.77
N GLN A 47 13.36 17.41 -0.82
CA GLN A 47 14.55 18.08 -1.34
C GLN A 47 14.60 18.04 -2.88
N SER A 48 13.78 17.19 -3.51
CA SER A 48 13.59 17.18 -4.96
C SER A 48 12.68 18.34 -5.39
N ASN A 49 13.01 19.00 -6.51
CA ASN A 49 12.16 20.00 -7.15
C ASN A 49 10.99 19.39 -7.95
N GLN A 50 10.80 18.08 -7.91
CA GLN A 50 9.71 17.40 -8.61
C GLN A 50 8.37 17.56 -7.88
N PRO A 51 7.24 17.62 -8.60
CA PRO A 51 5.92 17.57 -7.99
C PRO A 51 5.69 16.23 -7.28
N TRP A 52 4.85 16.24 -6.24
CA TRP A 52 4.54 15.02 -5.46
C TRP A 52 3.98 13.89 -6.34
N SER A 53 3.26 14.23 -7.42
CA SER A 53 2.64 13.27 -8.36
C SER A 53 3.65 12.50 -9.20
N GLU A 54 4.89 12.98 -9.29
CA GLU A 54 5.98 12.32 -10.03
C GLU A 54 6.91 11.51 -9.10
N THR A 55 6.59 11.40 -7.81
CA THR A 55 7.41 10.65 -6.86
C THR A 55 7.40 9.16 -7.22
N THR A 56 8.60 8.59 -7.42
CA THR A 56 8.78 7.15 -7.65
C THR A 56 9.24 6.43 -6.38
N ALA A 57 9.34 5.10 -6.44
CA ALA A 57 9.88 4.31 -5.33
C ALA A 57 11.35 4.63 -5.05
N ASP A 58 12.12 4.98 -6.09
CA ASP A 58 13.54 5.34 -5.97
C ASP A 58 13.72 6.70 -5.28
N ASP A 59 12.79 7.63 -5.47
CA ASP A 59 12.80 8.93 -4.80
C ASP A 59 12.41 8.82 -3.32
N PHE A 60 11.63 7.78 -2.96
CA PHE A 60 11.07 7.55 -1.62
C PHE A 60 11.70 6.30 -0.97
N PRO A 61 12.97 6.35 -0.49
CA PRO A 61 13.71 5.16 -0.10
C PRO A 61 13.17 4.51 1.18
N LEU A 62 12.74 3.26 1.09
CA LEU A 62 12.28 2.42 2.21
C LEU A 62 13.05 1.09 2.26
N PRO A 63 14.33 1.08 2.67
CA PRO A 63 15.15 -0.13 2.75
C PRO A 63 14.53 -1.33 3.48
N SER A 64 13.76 -1.07 4.55
CA SER A 64 13.13 -2.10 5.39
C SER A 64 11.66 -2.29 5.04
N LEU A 65 10.88 -1.21 4.97
CA LEU A 65 9.44 -1.28 4.71
C LEU A 65 9.11 -1.61 3.24
N GLY A 66 9.97 -1.26 2.28
CA GLY A 66 9.69 -1.39 0.86
C GLY A 66 9.44 -2.82 0.39
N GLY A 67 10.07 -3.82 1.01
CA GLY A 67 9.79 -5.24 0.74
C GLY A 67 8.37 -5.65 1.12
N ARG A 68 7.91 -5.20 2.30
CA ARG A 68 6.55 -5.45 2.81
C ARG A 68 5.49 -4.74 1.97
N LEU A 69 5.78 -3.55 1.46
CA LEU A 69 4.88 -2.84 0.55
C LEU A 69 4.76 -3.54 -0.81
N ARG A 70 5.85 -4.10 -1.35
CA ARG A 70 5.80 -4.89 -2.59
C ARG A 70 4.95 -6.16 -2.44
N GLU A 71 4.99 -6.79 -1.27
CA GLU A 71 4.17 -7.96 -0.95
C GLU A 71 2.66 -7.66 -1.00
N ILE A 72 2.26 -6.40 -0.77
CA ILE A 72 0.85 -5.99 -0.90
C ILE A 72 0.32 -6.27 -2.30
N ALA A 73 1.11 -6.03 -3.36
CA ALA A 73 0.67 -6.29 -4.73
C ALA A 73 0.32 -7.77 -4.93
N THR A 74 1.17 -8.66 -4.42
CA THR A 74 0.93 -10.11 -4.45
C THR A 74 -0.33 -10.50 -3.66
N ASN A 75 -0.56 -9.90 -2.49
CA ASN A 75 -1.74 -10.17 -1.67
C ASN A 75 -3.03 -9.65 -2.30
N LEU A 76 -2.97 -8.51 -3.00
CA LEU A 76 -4.11 -7.96 -3.74
C LEU A 76 -4.48 -8.86 -4.92
N GLU A 77 -3.50 -9.44 -5.61
CA GLU A 77 -3.73 -10.29 -6.79
C GLU A 77 -4.13 -11.72 -6.44
N ASN A 78 -3.52 -12.30 -5.39
CA ASN A 78 -3.63 -13.73 -5.08
C ASN A 78 -4.34 -14.03 -3.75
N GLY A 79 -4.65 -13.00 -2.97
CA GLY A 79 -5.30 -13.12 -1.67
C GLY A 79 -6.73 -12.56 -1.69
N PRO A 80 -7.19 -11.92 -0.59
CA PRO A 80 -8.57 -11.45 -0.47
C PRO A 80 -8.91 -10.23 -1.33
N GLY A 81 -7.97 -9.72 -2.14
CA GLY A 81 -8.19 -8.54 -2.97
C GLY A 81 -8.27 -7.22 -2.20
N VAL A 82 -7.87 -7.22 -0.93
CA VAL A 82 -7.91 -6.07 -0.04
C VAL A 82 -6.66 -6.03 0.84
N GLN A 83 -6.19 -4.83 1.15
CA GLN A 83 -5.11 -4.59 2.12
C GLN A 83 -5.41 -3.32 2.92
N LEU A 84 -5.10 -3.35 4.22
CA LEU A 84 -5.12 -2.20 5.11
C LEU A 84 -3.70 -1.90 5.60
N ILE A 85 -3.21 -0.69 5.35
CA ILE A 85 -2.03 -0.16 6.04
C ILE A 85 -2.51 0.61 7.27
N ARG A 86 -2.18 0.11 8.47
CA ARG A 86 -2.66 0.64 9.75
C ARG A 86 -1.57 1.43 10.48
N ASN A 87 -1.98 2.36 11.34
CA ASN A 87 -1.13 3.21 12.19
C ASN A 87 -0.34 4.30 11.46
N VAL A 88 -0.76 4.70 10.26
CA VAL A 88 -0.22 5.93 9.63
C VAL A 88 -0.68 7.14 10.47
N PRO A 89 0.23 7.92 11.06
CA PRO A 89 -0.14 9.03 11.95
C PRO A 89 -0.45 10.30 11.13
N VAL A 90 -1.56 10.25 10.38
CA VAL A 90 -1.94 11.24 9.36
C VAL A 90 -1.98 12.68 9.88
N GLU A 91 -2.35 12.85 11.15
CA GLU A 91 -2.43 14.13 11.86
C GLU A 91 -1.08 14.86 12.00
N ARG A 92 0.05 14.16 11.82
CA ARG A 92 1.39 14.75 11.88
C ARG A 92 1.82 15.46 10.59
N TYR A 93 1.10 15.22 9.50
CA TYR A 93 1.52 15.65 8.16
C TYR A 93 0.61 16.74 7.60
N LYS A 94 1.20 17.69 6.88
CA LYS A 94 0.42 18.64 6.07
C LYS A 94 -0.17 17.91 4.86
N LEU A 95 -1.22 18.48 4.25
CA LEU A 95 -1.88 17.88 3.09
C LEU A 95 -0.90 17.54 1.94
N GLU A 96 0.05 18.42 1.66
CA GLU A 96 1.05 18.18 0.61
C GLU A 96 1.99 17.01 0.96
N ASP A 97 2.38 16.91 2.22
CA ASP A 97 3.18 15.80 2.74
C ASP A 97 2.39 14.48 2.67
N LEU A 98 1.08 14.51 2.97
CA LEU A 98 0.19 13.35 2.84
C LEU A 98 0.07 12.87 1.39
N LYS A 99 -0.03 13.80 0.43
CA LYS A 99 -0.06 13.44 -1.00
C LYS A 99 1.22 12.74 -1.44
N ARG A 100 2.37 13.28 -1.01
CA ARG A 100 3.68 12.72 -1.32
C ARG A 100 3.91 11.37 -0.63
N LEU A 101 3.47 11.23 0.62
CA LEU A 101 3.46 9.95 1.34
C LEU A 101 2.57 8.93 0.62
N TYR A 102 1.36 9.31 0.22
CA TYR A 102 0.43 8.41 -0.48
C TYR A 102 1.03 7.87 -1.79
N ILE A 103 1.57 8.75 -2.64
CA ILE A 103 2.24 8.34 -3.88
C ILE A 103 3.52 7.55 -3.60
N GLY A 104 4.33 7.99 -2.63
CA GLY A 104 5.59 7.34 -2.26
C GLY A 104 5.42 5.93 -1.70
N LEU A 105 4.34 5.66 -0.97
CA LEU A 105 3.99 4.30 -0.56
C LEU A 105 3.38 3.50 -1.72
N GLY A 106 2.46 4.11 -2.47
CA GLY A 106 1.78 3.48 -3.60
C GLY A 106 2.72 3.04 -4.72
N SER A 107 3.83 3.75 -4.92
CA SER A 107 4.85 3.42 -5.93
C SER A 107 5.60 2.11 -5.66
N TYR A 108 5.55 1.59 -4.43
CA TYR A 108 6.05 0.25 -4.11
C TYR A 108 5.04 -0.86 -4.42
N ILE A 109 3.76 -0.53 -4.52
CA ILE A 109 2.66 -1.47 -4.78
C ILE A 109 2.44 -1.61 -6.29
N GLY A 110 2.57 -0.52 -7.04
CA GLY A 110 2.44 -0.51 -8.49
C GLY A 110 2.74 0.87 -9.07
N THR A 111 2.27 1.13 -10.29
CA THR A 111 2.42 2.45 -10.92
C THR A 111 1.21 3.33 -10.57
N PRO A 112 1.36 4.41 -9.78
CA PRO A 112 0.26 5.30 -9.49
C PRO A 112 -0.24 5.99 -10.77
N VAL A 113 -1.55 6.07 -10.93
CA VAL A 113 -2.21 6.86 -11.97
C VAL A 113 -2.99 7.98 -11.30
N VAL A 114 -2.88 9.20 -11.83
CA VAL A 114 -3.62 10.36 -11.31
C VAL A 114 -5.08 10.23 -11.74
N GLN A 115 -5.99 10.32 -10.78
CA GLN A 115 -7.45 10.28 -10.99
C GLN A 115 -8.07 11.67 -10.86
#